data_AF-A0A0F9NW33-F1
#
_entry.id   AF-A0A0F9NW33-F1
#
_cell.length_a   1.000
_cell.length_b   1.000
_cell.length_c   1.000
_cell.angle_alpha   90.00
_cell.angle_beta   90.00
_cell.angle_gamma   90.00
#
_symmetry.space_group_name_H-M   'P 1'
#
loop_
_entity.id
_entity.type
_entity.pdbx_description
1 polymer ?
#
loop_
_entity_poly.entity_id
_entity_poly.type
_entity_poly.pdbx_seq_one_letter_code
_entity_poly.pdbx_strand_id
1 'polypeptide(L)' 'MNDEKHEFHISLEIDVFNKLEIIKEYHGIKNITEIIRFLITKEHREIKKPE' A
#
# COMPACT_ATOMS: atom_id res chain seq x y z
N MET A 1 -15.43 3.48 -20.43
CA MET A 1 -15.08 2.91 -19.11
C MET A 1 -14.79 4.10 -18.22
N ASN A 2 -15.52 4.27 -17.11
CA ASN A 2 -15.25 5.36 -16.17
C ASN A 2 -13.94 5.06 -15.45
N ASP A 3 -12.85 5.60 -15.96
CA ASP A 3 -11.55 5.66 -15.26
C ASP A 3 -11.60 6.73 -14.17
N GLU A 4 -12.60 6.67 -13.29
CA GLU A 4 -12.64 7.56 -12.12
C GLU A 4 -11.53 7.13 -11.16
N LYS A 5 -10.45 7.90 -11.16
CA LYS A 5 -9.40 7.77 -10.15
C LYS A 5 -9.98 8.19 -8.81
N HIS A 6 -10.20 7.23 -7.93
CA HIS A 6 -10.54 7.50 -6.54
C HIS A 6 -9.25 7.74 -5.75
N GLU A 7 -9.11 8.95 -5.22
CA GLU A 7 -8.04 9.31 -4.29
C GLU A 7 -8.55 9.15 -2.86
N PHE A 8 -7.75 8.52 -2.01
CA PHE A 8 -8.04 8.33 -0.60
C PHE A 8 -7.03 9.10 0.23
N HIS A 9 -7.52 9.95 1.12
CA HIS A 9 -6.71 10.62 2.12
C HIS A 9 -6.82 9.84 3.43
N ILE A 10 -5.69 9.31 3.91
CA ILE A 10 -5.61 8.55 5.14
C ILE A 10 -4.60 9.19 6.08
N SER A 11 -4.96 9.30 7.36
CA SER A 11 -4.02 9.66 8.41
C SER A 11 -3.32 8.40 8.88
N LEU A 12 -1.99 8.44 8.98
CA LEU A 12 -1.17 7.37 9.51
C LEU A 12 -0.39 7.87 10.72
N GLU A 13 -0.19 6.98 11.69
CA GLU A 13 0.75 7.24 12.77
C GLU A 13 2.17 7.41 12.21
N ILE A 14 2.92 8.34 12.79
CA ILE A 14 4.27 8.69 12.30
C ILE A 14 5.20 7.48 12.29
N ASP A 15 5.09 6.59 13.27
CA ASP A 15 5.92 5.39 13.37
C ASP A 15 5.63 4.40 12.25
N VAL A 16 4.37 4.30 11.82
CA VAL A 16 3.98 3.47 10.67
C VAL A 16 4.52 4.08 9.38
N PHE A 17 4.39 5.40 9.22
CA PHE A 17 4.92 6.12 8.07
C PHE A 17 6.45 5.95 7.93
N ASN A 18 7.20 6.10 9.04
CA ASN A 18 8.64 5.93 9.05
C ASN A 18 9.07 4.51 8.66
N LYS A 19 8.33 3.47 9.10
CA LYS A 19 8.59 2.09 8.66
C LYS A 19 8.37 1.90 7.16
N LEU A 20 7.34 2.53 6.60
CA LEU A 20 7.07 2.49 5.14
C LEU A 20 8.18 3.19 4.34
N GLU A 21 8.71 4.31 4.84
CA GLU A 21 9.86 5.00 4.24
C GLU A 21 11.10 4.10 4.21
N ILE A 22 11.42 3.43 5.32
CA ILE A 22 12.56 2.49 5.37
C ILE A 22 12.40 1.35 4.35
N ILE A 23 11.19 0.77 4.25
CA ILE A 23 10.89 -0.28 3.26
C ILE A 23 11.03 0.25 1.84
N LYS A 24 10.56 1.48 1.59
CA LYS A 24 10.69 2.15 0.28
C LYS A 24 12.15 2.25 -0.12
N GLU A 25 13.00 2.75 0.76
CA GLU A 25 14.44 2.91 0.52
C GLU A 25 15.12 1.55 0.32
N TYR A 26 14.89 0.59 1.22
CA TYR A 26 15.53 -0.72 1.18
C TYR A 26 15.26 -1.48 -0.14
N HIS A 27 14.05 -1.39 -0.67
CA HIS A 27 13.67 -2.06 -1.91
C HIS A 27 13.83 -1.19 -3.17
N GLY A 28 14.27 0.07 -3.05
CA GLY A 28 14.40 0.99 -4.18
C GLY A 28 13.07 1.36 -4.85
N ILE A 29 11.97 1.37 -4.08
CA ILE A 29 10.64 1.71 -4.56
C ILE A 29 10.51 3.23 -4.68
N LYS A 30 9.79 3.72 -5.70
CA LYS A 30 9.69 5.16 -5.95
C LYS A 30 8.66 5.84 -5.06
N ASN A 31 7.56 5.17 -4.73
CA ASN A 31 6.44 5.78 -4.02
C ASN A 31 5.83 4.83 -2.96
N ILE A 32 5.55 5.37 -1.77
CA ILE A 32 4.84 4.65 -0.69
C ILE A 32 3.49 4.11 -1.18
N THR A 33 2.79 4.83 -2.06
CA THR A 33 1.49 4.39 -2.59
C THR A 33 1.59 3.02 -3.29
N GLU A 34 2.72 2.70 -3.91
CA GLU A 34 2.94 1.38 -4.54
C GLU A 34 3.04 0.27 -3.48
N ILE A 35 3.70 0.55 -2.36
CA ILE A 35 3.81 -0.36 -1.21
C ILE A 35 2.42 -0.59 -0.60
N ILE A 36 1.67 0.48 -0.33
CA ILE A 36 0.32 0.39 0.24
C ILE A 36 -0.59 -0.42 -0.68
N ARG A 37 -0.59 -0.15 -1.98
CA ARG A 37 -1.38 -0.90 -2.97
C ARG A 37 -1.00 -2.38 -2.99
N PHE A 38 0.31 -2.69 -2.93
CA PHE A 38 0.78 -4.06 -2.87
C PHE A 38 0.28 -4.78 -1.61
N LEU A 39 0.41 -4.17 -0.44
CA LEU A 39 -0.03 -4.75 0.84
C LEU A 39 -1.54 -5.02 0.86
N ILE A 40 -2.36 -4.05 0.43
CA ILE A 40 -3.81 -4.22 0.32
C ILE A 40 -4.16 -5.37 -0.64
N THR A 41 -3.49 -5.42 -1.79
CA THR A 41 -3.73 -6.47 -2.80
C THR A 41 -3.34 -7.84 -2.26
N LYS A 42 -2.22 -7.94 -1.53
CA LYS A 42 -1.76 -9.18 -0.91
C LYS A 42 -2.76 -9.67 0.13
N GLU A 43 -3.16 -8.80 1.05
CA GLU A 43 -4.15 -9.08 2.09
C GLU A 43 -5.47 -9.59 1.48
N HIS A 44 -6.01 -8.86 0.50
CA HIS A 44 -7.25 -9.23 -0.16
C HIS A 44 -7.15 -10.55 -0.94
N ARG A 45 -5.99 -10.90 -1.49
CA ARG A 45 -5.76 -12.20 -2.14
C ARG A 45 -5.69 -13.32 -1.12
N GLU A 46 -5.08 -13.10 0.05
CA GLU A 46 -5.01 -14.09 1.12
C GLU A 46 -6.39 -14.38 1.71
N ILE A 47 -7.22 -13.35 1.93
CA ILE A 47 -8.63 -13.49 2.33
C ILE A 47 -9.44 -14.34 1.34
N LYS A 48 -9.11 -14.27 0.04
CA LYS A 48 -9.86 -14.93 -1.03
C LYS A 48 -9.32 -16.29 -1.46
N LYS A 49 -8.28 -16.82 -0.80
CA LYS A 49 -7.85 -18.21 -1.07
C LYS A 49 -8.92 -19.15 -0.48
N PRO A 50 -9.66 -19.91 -1.31
CA PRO A 50 -10.51 -20.97 -0.78
C PRO A 50 -9.60 -22.06 -0.18
N GLU A 51 -9.99 -22.60 0.97
CA GLU A 51 -9.35 -23.76 1.61
C GLU A 51 -9.25 -24.97 0.67
#